data_AF-M3GTK1-F1
#
_entry.id   AF-M3GTK1-F1
#
_cell.length_a   1.000
_cell.length_b   1.000
_cell.length_c   1.000
_cell.angle_alpha   90.00
_cell.angle_beta   90.00
_cell.angle_gamma   90.00
#
_symmetry.space_group_name_H-M   'P 1'
#
loop_
_entity.id
_entity.type
_entity.pdbx_description
1 polymer ?
#
loop_
_entity_poly.entity_id
_entity_poly.type
_entity_poly.pdbx_seq_one_letter_code
_entity_poly.pdbx_strand_id
1 'polypeptide(L)'
;MVSSKERNGLNLKIFFQPLLVFGKNAILVFVGSGILARTLNLWTIMTENGKQVGVKAWFFSKLVFITDPYLASLLYAVLHLSVWWGILSFLDKRKIYIKV
;
A
#
# COMPACT_ATOMS: atom_id res chain seq x y z
N MET A 1 -30.62 11.02 21.84
CA MET A 1 -30.95 10.16 20.68
C MET A 1 -30.09 10.59 19.50
N VAL A 2 -29.02 9.85 19.18
CA VAL A 2 -28.15 10.17 18.03
C VAL A 2 -28.90 9.82 16.75
N SER A 3 -29.24 10.84 15.97
CA SER A 3 -30.03 10.77 14.74
C SER A 3 -29.41 9.81 13.73
N SER A 4 -30.24 8.95 13.12
CA SER A 4 -29.86 7.95 12.11
C SER A 4 -29.07 8.55 10.93
N LYS A 5 -29.26 9.85 10.68
CA LYS A 5 -28.56 10.61 9.63
C LYS A 5 -27.06 10.80 9.93
N GLU A 6 -26.67 11.01 11.19
CA GLU A 6 -25.25 11.15 11.58
C GLU A 6 -24.50 9.81 11.57
N ARG A 7 -25.16 8.71 11.94
CA ARG A 7 -24.53 7.37 11.91
C ARG A 7 -24.17 6.94 10.50
N ASN A 8 -25.06 7.18 9.53
CA ASN A 8 -24.80 6.90 8.12
C ASN A 8 -23.69 7.80 7.56
N GLY A 9 -23.65 9.08 7.93
CA GLY A 9 -22.59 10.01 7.53
C GLY A 9 -21.21 9.62 8.06
N LEU A 10 -21.11 9.11 9.30
CA LEU A 10 -19.87 8.58 9.86
C LEU A 10 -19.42 7.29 9.16
N ASN A 11 -20.35 6.37 8.89
CA ASN A 11 -20.04 5.11 8.22
C ASN A 11 -19.52 5.34 6.78
N LEU A 12 -20.15 6.27 6.07
CA LEU A 12 -19.73 6.64 4.72
C LEU A 12 -18.32 7.25 4.71
N LYS A 13 -18.01 8.14 5.67
CA LYS A 13 -16.67 8.73 5.78
C LYS A 13 -15.58 7.69 6.06
N ILE A 14 -15.87 6.66 6.85
CA ILE A 14 -14.94 5.57 7.15
C ILE A 14 -14.72 4.69 5.91
N PHE A 15 -15.78 4.39 5.16
CA PHE A 15 -15.68 3.59 3.94
C PHE A 15 -14.87 4.30 2.84
N PHE A 16 -15.09 5.60 2.65
CA PHE A 16 -14.36 6.42 1.68
C PHE A 16 -13.06 7.00 2.22
N GLN A 17 -12.70 6.71 3.48
CA GLN A 17 -11.48 7.21 4.10
C GLN A 17 -10.22 6.88 3.29
N PRO A 18 -9.96 5.63 2.84
CA PRO A 18 -8.81 5.35 1.98
C PRO A 18 -8.78 6.24 0.75
N LEU A 19 -9.88 6.33 0.00
CA LEU A 19 -9.98 7.17 -1.21
C LEU A 19 -9.69 8.65 -0.94
N LEU A 20 -10.20 9.18 0.18
CA LEU A 20 -9.96 10.57 0.61
C LEU A 20 -8.50 10.82 0.98
N VAL A 21 -7.87 9.89 1.69
CA VAL A 21 -6.47 10.01 2.12
C VAL A 21 -5.54 9.89 0.91
N PHE A 22 -5.80 8.96 -0.01
CA PHE A 22 -5.09 8.83 -1.28
C PHE A 22 -5.25 10.08 -2.16
N GLY A 23 -6.46 10.66 -2.23
CA GLY A 23 -6.71 11.88 -3.00
C GLY A 23 -5.98 13.11 -2.45
N LYS A 24 -5.99 13.33 -1.13
CA LYS A 24 -5.31 14.47 -0.49
C LYS A 24 -3.79 14.42 -0.60
N ASN A 25 -3.22 13.22 -0.75
CA ASN A 25 -1.78 12.97 -0.77
C ASN A 25 -1.32 12.23 -2.04
N ALA A 26 -1.99 12.46 -3.18
CA ALA A 26 -1.75 11.75 -4.44
C ALA A 26 -0.29 11.90 -4.94
N ILE A 27 0.29 13.09 -4.81
CA ILE A 27 1.69 13.36 -5.21
C ILE A 27 2.66 12.61 -4.30
N LEU A 28 2.38 12.58 -2.99
CA LEU A 28 3.19 11.90 -1.98
C LEU A 28 3.25 10.39 -2.23
N VAL A 29 2.11 9.76 -2.53
CA VAL A 29 2.09 8.32 -2.87
C VAL A 29 2.79 8.05 -4.19
N PHE A 30 2.66 8.92 -5.19
CA PHE A 30 3.32 8.76 -6.48
C PHE A 30 4.85 8.84 -6.35
N VAL A 31 5.34 9.93 -5.77
CA VAL A 31 6.79 10.16 -5.58
C VAL A 31 7.37 9.16 -4.60
N GLY A 32 6.69 8.95 -3.47
CA GLY A 32 7.09 7.99 -2.45
C GLY A 32 7.18 6.57 -3.01
N SER A 33 6.22 6.16 -3.86
CA SER A 33 6.23 4.84 -4.49
C SER A 33 7.37 4.68 -5.48
N GLY A 34 7.69 5.73 -6.23
CA GLY A 34 8.89 5.75 -7.07
C GLY A 34 10.18 5.56 -6.26
N ILE A 35 10.32 6.28 -5.14
CA ILE A 35 11.50 6.19 -4.26
C ILE A 35 11.57 4.80 -3.63
N LEU A 36 10.49 4.33 -3.00
CA LEU A 36 10.42 2.99 -2.40
C LEU A 36 10.70 1.90 -3.43
N ALA A 37 10.17 2.02 -4.64
CA ALA A 37 10.42 1.04 -5.70
C ALA A 37 11.89 1.00 -6.10
N ARG A 38 12.57 2.15 -6.21
CA ARG A 38 14.01 2.23 -6.49
C ARG A 38 14.83 1.68 -5.33
N THR A 39 14.53 2.06 -4.09
CA THR A 39 15.22 1.53 -2.89
C THR A 39 15.07 0.02 -2.77
N LEU A 40 13.88 -0.52 -3.02
CA LEU A 40 13.63 -1.97 -3.00
C LEU A 40 14.27 -2.69 -4.20
N ASN A 41 14.53 -1.99 -5.31
CA ASN A 41 15.22 -2.57 -6.46
C ASN A 41 16.73 -2.67 -6.19
N LEU A 42 17.31 -1.67 -5.52
CA LEU A 42 18.69 -1.71 -5.02
C LEU A 42 18.89 -2.84 -3.99
N TRP A 43 17.84 -3.18 -3.25
CA TRP A 43 17.87 -4.30 -2.32
C TRP A 43 17.61 -5.63 -3.06
N THR A 44 18.69 -6.21 -3.60
CA THR A 44 18.69 -7.56 -4.17
C THR A 44 19.21 -8.56 -3.15
N ILE A 45 18.53 -9.69 -3.03
CA ILE A 45 18.99 -10.84 -2.23
C ILE A 45 19.56 -11.90 -3.17
N MET A 46 20.72 -12.43 -2.83
CA MET A 46 21.28 -13.58 -3.53
C MET A 46 20.52 -14.82 -3.11
N THR A 47 19.92 -15.50 -4.08
CA THR A 47 19.27 -16.80 -3.84
C THR A 47 20.33 -17.91 -3.83
N GLU A 48 20.02 -19.05 -3.23
CA GLU A 48 20.92 -20.22 -3.15
C GLU A 48 21.44 -20.72 -4.51
N ASN A 49 20.73 -20.41 -5.61
CA ASN A 49 21.14 -20.69 -6.99
C ASN A 49 22.05 -19.62 -7.63
N GLY A 50 22.62 -18.69 -6.84
CA GLY A 50 23.52 -17.64 -7.32
C GLY A 50 22.85 -16.52 -8.13
N LYS A 51 21.53 -16.55 -8.30
CA LYS A 51 20.78 -15.48 -8.98
C LYS A 51 20.43 -14.36 -8.00
N GLN A 52 20.74 -13.12 -8.38
CA GLN A 52 20.21 -11.94 -7.70
C GLN A 52 18.73 -11.81 -8.01
N VAL A 53 17.89 -11.94 -6.99
CA VAL A 53 16.46 -11.69 -7.07
C VAL A 53 16.14 -10.46 -6.23
N GLY A 54 15.37 -9.53 -6.80
CA GLY A 54 14.85 -8.41 -6.03
C GLY A 54 13.96 -8.92 -4.89
N VAL A 55 14.00 -8.26 -3.74
CA VAL A 55 13.21 -8.64 -2.55
C VAL A 55 11.72 -8.84 -2.88
N LYS A 56 11.17 -8.04 -3.81
CA LYS A 56 9.79 -8.18 -4.30
C LYS A 56 9.53 -9.53 -4.97
N ALA A 57 10.45 -9.99 -5.82
CA ALA A 57 10.33 -11.25 -6.55
C ALA A 57 10.47 -12.45 -5.62
N TRP A 58 11.35 -12.36 -4.62
CA TRP A 58 11.47 -13.39 -3.58
C TRP A 58 10.19 -13.49 -2.74
N PHE A 59 9.63 -12.36 -2.33
CA PHE A 59 8.38 -12.33 -1.55
C PHE A 59 7.19 -12.88 -2.37
N PHE A 60 7.12 -12.52 -3.66
CA PHE A 60 6.12 -13.06 -4.58
C PHE A 60 6.31 -14.58 -4.79
N SER A 61 7.53 -15.06 -4.94
CA SER A 61 7.82 -16.49 -5.08
C SER A 61 7.42 -17.30 -3.84
N LYS A 62 7.57 -16.74 -2.64
CA LYS A 62 7.05 -17.34 -1.40
C LYS A 62 5.52 -17.36 -1.36
N LEU A 63 4.86 -16.29 -1.82
CA LEU A 63 3.39 -16.22 -1.86
C LEU A 63 2.79 -17.22 -2.87
N VAL A 64 3.39 -17.36 -4.05
CA VAL A 64 2.98 -18.34 -5.07
C VAL A 64 3.20 -19.78 -4.62
N PHE A 65 4.17 -20.03 -3.73
CA PHE A 65 4.38 -21.38 -3.18
C PHE A 65 3.27 -21.81 -2.21
N ILE A 66 2.59 -20.84 -1.57
CA ILE A 66 1.57 -21.09 -0.54
C ILE A 66 0.15 -21.07 -1.15
N THR A 67 -0.02 -20.51 -2.35
CA THR A 67 -1.33 -20.17 -2.90
C THR A 67 -1.32 -20.18 -4.42
N ASP A 68 -2.50 -20.48 -5.02
CA ASP A 68 -2.70 -20.42 -6.47
C ASP A 68 -2.15 -19.10 -7.07
N PRO A 69 -1.43 -19.13 -8.21
CA PRO A 69 -0.84 -17.94 -8.81
C PRO A 69 -1.79 -16.74 -8.93
N TYR A 70 -3.08 -17.02 -9.17
CA TYR A 70 -4.09 -15.98 -9.28
C TYR A 70 -4.34 -15.27 -7.95
N LEU A 71 -4.54 -16.04 -6.87
CA LEU A 71 -4.75 -15.50 -5.53
C LEU A 71 -3.48 -14.83 -4.98
N ALA A 72 -2.29 -15.33 -5.33
CA ALA A 72 -1.02 -14.73 -4.91
C ALA A 72 -0.85 -13.31 -5.45
N SER A 73 -1.24 -13.07 -6.71
CA SER A 73 -1.24 -11.73 -7.31
C SER A 73 -2.24 -10.78 -6.65
N LEU A 74 -3.43 -11.28 -6.31
CA LEU A 74 -4.47 -10.52 -5.61
C LEU A 74 -3.99 -10.11 -4.21
N LEU A 75 -3.46 -11.06 -3.43
CA LEU A 75 -2.93 -10.81 -2.10
C LEU A 75 -1.77 -9.81 -2.15
N TYR A 76 -0.88 -9.95 -3.13
CA TYR A 76 0.22 -9.00 -3.31
C TYR A 76 -0.30 -7.58 -3.58
N ALA A 77 -1.30 -7.43 -4.46
CA ALA A 77 -1.91 -6.14 -4.75
C ALA A 77 -2.60 -5.53 -3.51
N VAL A 78 -3.36 -6.33 -2.77
CA VAL A 78 -4.06 -5.88 -1.55
C VAL A 78 -3.06 -5.49 -0.45
N LEU A 79 -2.01 -6.28 -0.24
CA LEU A 79 -0.94 -5.94 0.71
C LEU A 79 -0.23 -4.65 0.31
N HIS A 80 0.08 -4.49 -0.98
CA HIS A 80 0.72 -3.27 -1.48
C HIS A 80 -0.15 -2.03 -1.21
N LEU A 81 -1.45 -2.11 -1.53
CA LEU A 81 -2.41 -1.05 -1.23
C LEU A 81 -2.54 -0.78 0.26
N SER A 82 -2.53 -1.83 1.09
CA SER A 82 -2.66 -1.72 2.56
C SER A 82 -1.45 -1.04 3.18
N VAL A 83 -0.24 -1.37 2.72
CA VAL A 83 1.01 -0.71 3.14
C VAL A 83 0.97 0.78 2.79
N TRP A 84 0.61 1.11 1.55
CA TRP A 84 0.46 2.51 1.13
C TRP A 84 -0.62 3.24 1.91
N TRP A 85 -1.77 2.61 2.12
CA TRP A 85 -2.85 3.17 2.91
C TRP A 85 -2.41 3.45 4.35
N GLY A 86 -1.63 2.56 4.98
CA GLY A 86 -1.08 2.75 6.31
C GLY A 86 -0.10 3.93 6.37
N ILE A 87 0.84 4.01 5.42
CA ILE A 87 1.81 5.11 5.30
C ILE A 87 1.08 6.45 5.11
N LEU A 88 0.12 6.50 4.18
CA LEU A 88 -0.64 7.71 3.89
C LEU A 88 -1.54 8.12 5.05
N SER A 89 -2.19 7.16 5.71
CA SER A 89 -3.03 7.44 6.89
C SER A 89 -2.19 7.97 8.04
N PHE A 90 -0.96 7.48 8.20
CA PHE A 90 0.00 8.02 9.17
C PHE A 90 0.44 9.44 8.82
N LEU A 91 0.72 9.73 7.54
CA LEU A 91 1.06 11.07 7.06
C LEU A 91 -0.11 12.06 7.19
N ASP A 92 -1.34 11.64 6.89
CA ASP A 92 -2.55 12.46 7.03
C ASP A 92 -2.82 12.80 8.51
N LYS A 93 -2.57 11.86 9.43
CA LYS A 93 -2.57 12.13 10.89
C LYS A 93 -1.54 13.20 11.28
N ARG A 94 -0.41 13.28 10.58
CA ARG A 94 0.65 14.28 10.80
C ARG A 94 0.37 15.62 10.11
N LYS A 95 -0.75 15.75 9.39
CA LYS A 95 -1.14 16.94 8.59
C LYS A 95 -0.06 17.40 7.60
N ILE A 96 0.78 16.48 7.11
CA ILE A 96 1.80 16.80 6.11
C ILE A 96 1.13 16.73 4.73
N TYR A 97 0.74 17.87 4.20
CA TYR A 97 0.17 17.99 2.86
C TYR A 97 1.19 18.65 1.96
N ILE A 98 1.81 17.88 1.07
CA ILE A 98 2.62 18.45 -0.02
C ILE A 98 1.65 18.99 -1.06
N LYS A 99 1.36 20.29 -0.97
CA LYS A 99 0.76 21.05 -2.07
C LYS A 99 1.87 21.40 -3.05
N VAL A 100 1.62 21.16 -4.32
CA VAL A 100 2.41 21.74 -5.42
C VAL A 100 1.86 23.11 -5.77
#